data_AF-A0A1E3JHG7-F1
#
_entry.id   AF-A0A1E3JHG7-F1
#
_cell.length_a   1.000
_cell.length_b   1.000
_cell.length_c   1.000
_cell.angle_alpha   90.00
_cell.angle_beta   90.00
_cell.angle_gamma   90.00
#
_symmetry.space_group_name_H-M   'P 1'
#
loop_
_entity.id
_entity.type
_entity.pdbx_description
1 polymer ?
#
loop_
_entity_poly.entity_id
_entity_poly.type
_entity_poly.pdbx_seq_one_letter_code
_entity_poly.pdbx_strand_id
1 'polypeptide(L)'
;MKIVTQEDVRGYTDSTIEGGIKGAIVAVALSVPGHFFFKKNVAAYRTLPLPLKSLVYVMVGVPCISVFAEKAGEAYNRGQYTGVGQKELDYELEREREKWEKLSSWQKTTDWAARHKYGIIGAGWAASMGLAFGIVARNPYQSTSQKVVQARMWAQGLTVALLIGSAALTGMPTGSTGDSAVHTPHADHSWRRMLEMDETLTAAERAQLKDESDPNKLKDLHESIAKRKQAAAGKA
;
A
#
# COMPACT_ATOMS: atom_id res chain seq x y z
N MET A 1 -15.64 13.24 13.99
CA MET A 1 -14.66 13.61 12.94
C MET A 1 -13.78 14.73 13.47
N LYS A 2 -12.45 14.56 13.48
CA LYS A 2 -11.52 15.65 13.79
C LYS A 2 -11.58 16.64 12.62
N ILE A 3 -11.82 17.92 12.92
CA ILE A 3 -11.74 18.97 11.92
C ILE A 3 -10.25 19.22 11.67
N VAL A 4 -9.83 19.08 10.42
CA VAL A 4 -8.43 19.26 10.02
C VAL A 4 -8.04 20.72 10.25
N THR A 5 -7.01 20.95 11.07
CA THR A 5 -6.49 22.30 11.31
C THR A 5 -5.49 22.69 10.24
N GLN A 6 -5.19 23.99 10.13
CA GLN A 6 -4.15 24.46 9.23
C GLN A 6 -2.75 23.98 9.65
N GLU A 7 -2.51 23.72 10.95
CA GLU A 7 -1.25 23.11 11.39
C GLU A 7 -1.13 21.66 10.94
N ASP A 8 -2.22 20.87 11.00
CA ASP A 8 -2.22 19.48 10.54
C ASP A 8 -1.87 19.38 9.03
N VAL A 9 -2.43 20.28 8.20
CA VAL A 9 -2.11 20.33 6.76
C VAL A 9 -0.64 20.68 6.52
N ARG A 10 -0.12 21.65 7.26
CA ARG A 10 1.30 22.04 7.15
C ARG A 10 2.22 20.91 7.59
N GLY A 11 1.94 20.28 8.73
CA GLY A 11 2.74 19.17 9.24
C GLY A 11 2.75 17.96 8.29
N TYR A 12 1.60 17.64 7.68
CA TYR A 12 1.52 16.60 6.65
C TYR A 12 2.31 16.98 5.38
N THR A 13 2.22 18.25 4.95
CA THR A 13 2.96 18.75 3.79
C THR A 13 4.47 18.70 4.04
N ASP A 14 4.92 19.16 5.20
CA ASP A 14 6.34 19.20 5.58
C ASP A 14 6.92 17.78 5.63
N SER A 15 6.20 16.83 6.24
CA SER A 15 6.64 15.43 6.30
C SER A 15 6.62 14.75 4.93
N THR A 16 5.66 15.07 4.07
CA THR A 16 5.61 14.60 2.67
C THR A 16 6.82 15.14 1.87
N ILE A 17 7.15 16.42 2.03
CA ILE A 17 8.32 17.05 1.39
C ILE A 17 9.61 16.41 1.90
N GLU A 18 9.75 16.22 3.21
CA GLU A 18 10.91 15.56 3.82
C GLU A 18 11.08 14.14 3.26
N GLY A 19 9.98 13.38 3.15
CA GLY A 19 9.94 12.08 2.49
C GLY A 19 10.40 12.15 1.05
N GLY A 20 9.89 13.10 0.26
CA GLY A 20 10.29 13.31 -1.13
C GLY A 20 11.78 13.62 -1.29
N ILE A 21 12.34 14.44 -0.40
CA ILE A 21 13.78 14.76 -0.39
C ILE A 21 14.60 13.50 -0.08
N LYS A 22 14.20 12.71 0.93
CA LYS A 22 14.85 11.41 1.22
C LYS A 22 14.77 10.48 0.02
N GLY A 23 13.62 10.41 -0.65
CA GLY A 23 13.45 9.65 -1.88
C GLY A 23 14.36 10.11 -3.02
N ALA A 24 14.56 11.42 -3.19
CA ALA A 24 15.49 11.98 -4.17
C ALA A 24 16.95 11.59 -3.88
N ILE A 25 17.36 11.65 -2.60
CA ILE A 25 18.71 11.21 -2.18
C ILE A 25 18.90 9.73 -2.49
N VAL A 26 17.92 8.88 -2.15
CA VAL A 26 17.95 7.45 -2.47
C VAL A 26 18.04 7.22 -3.98
N ALA A 27 17.26 7.95 -4.78
CA ALA A 27 17.31 7.85 -6.24
C ALA A 27 18.70 8.20 -6.81
N VAL A 28 19.33 9.26 -6.30
CA VAL A 28 20.70 9.65 -6.70
C VAL A 28 21.70 8.58 -6.26
N ALA A 29 21.59 8.09 -5.03
CA ALA A 29 22.44 7.05 -4.47
C ALA A 29 22.35 5.73 -5.25
N LEU A 30 21.20 5.42 -5.86
CA LEU A 30 21.04 4.26 -6.74
C LEU A 30 21.52 4.54 -8.17
N SER A 31 21.14 5.68 -8.73
CA SER A 31 21.33 5.97 -10.15
C SER A 31 22.77 6.30 -10.51
N VAL A 32 23.50 7.01 -9.63
CA VAL A 32 24.89 7.42 -9.90
C VAL A 32 25.83 6.20 -9.94
N PRO A 33 25.87 5.31 -8.91
CA PRO A 33 26.66 4.09 -8.99
C PRO A 33 26.21 3.17 -10.14
N GLY A 34 24.89 3.08 -10.38
CA GLY A 34 24.33 2.34 -11.51
C GLY A 34 24.89 2.83 -12.84
N HIS A 35 24.94 4.14 -13.06
CA HIS A 35 25.52 4.73 -14.26
C HIS A 35 26.97 4.30 -14.48
N PHE A 36 27.82 4.41 -13.46
CA PHE A 36 29.22 4.02 -13.56
C PHE A 36 29.39 2.51 -13.79
N PHE A 37 28.58 1.68 -13.12
CA PHE A 37 28.58 0.24 -13.31
C PHE A 37 28.21 -0.16 -14.75
N PHE A 38 27.11 0.37 -15.28
CA PHE A 38 26.68 0.07 -16.65
C PHE A 38 27.63 0.66 -17.70
N LYS A 39 28.18 1.85 -17.47
CA LYS A 39 29.21 2.46 -18.34
C LYS A 39 30.46 1.59 -18.44
N LYS A 40 30.89 0.94 -17.34
CA LYS A 40 32.07 0.07 -17.30
C LYS A 40 31.81 -1.30 -17.92
N ASN A 41 30.68 -1.94 -17.58
CA ASN A 41 30.47 -3.36 -17.87
C ASN A 41 29.63 -3.63 -19.14
N VAL A 42 28.87 -2.66 -19.66
CA VAL A 42 27.91 -2.90 -20.75
C VAL A 42 28.25 -2.05 -21.97
N ALA A 43 28.73 -2.71 -23.03
CA ALA A 43 29.10 -2.04 -24.28
C ALA A 43 27.95 -1.25 -24.91
N ALA A 44 26.73 -1.83 -24.91
CA ALA A 44 25.52 -1.22 -25.44
C ALA A 44 25.10 0.06 -24.69
N TYR A 45 25.41 0.17 -23.39
CA TYR A 45 25.08 1.35 -22.60
C TYR A 45 25.94 2.56 -22.99
N ARG A 46 27.19 2.32 -23.40
CA ARG A 46 28.10 3.40 -23.82
C ARG A 46 27.59 4.11 -25.08
N THR A 47 27.11 3.33 -26.05
CA THR A 47 26.56 3.81 -27.33
C THR A 47 25.15 4.37 -27.24
N LEU A 48 24.51 4.28 -26.07
CA LEU A 48 23.12 4.70 -25.88
C LEU A 48 22.98 6.23 -26.03
N PRO A 49 21.99 6.74 -26.79
CA PRO A 49 21.79 8.17 -26.95
C PRO A 49 21.39 8.83 -25.63
N LEU A 50 21.71 10.12 -25.48
CA LEU A 50 21.49 10.87 -24.25
C LEU A 50 20.04 10.85 -23.75
N PRO A 51 19.00 10.98 -24.61
CA PRO A 51 17.60 10.92 -24.16
C PRO A 51 17.20 9.59 -23.51
N LEU A 52 17.77 8.48 -23.99
CA LEU A 52 17.48 7.17 -23.43
C LEU A 52 18.20 6.95 -22.10
N LYS A 53 19.37 7.57 -21.92
CA LYS A 53 20.06 7.62 -20.63
C LYS A 53 19.27 8.47 -19.62
N SER A 54 18.77 9.65 -20.01
CA SER A 54 17.93 10.49 -19.14
C SER A 54 16.65 9.79 -18.71
N LEU A 55 16.02 9.02 -19.60
CA LEU A 55 14.81 8.27 -19.28
C LEU A 55 15.03 7.29 -18.11
N VAL A 56 16.16 6.60 -18.07
CA VAL A 56 16.49 5.68 -16.96
C VAL A 56 16.52 6.41 -15.62
N TYR A 57 17.12 7.61 -15.57
CA TYR A 57 17.15 8.42 -14.35
C TYR A 57 15.75 8.86 -13.91
N VAL A 58 14.88 9.25 -14.85
CA VAL A 58 13.49 9.61 -14.55
C VAL A 58 12.70 8.42 -14.02
N MET A 59 12.86 7.25 -14.65
CA MET A 59 12.16 6.01 -14.27
C MET A 59 12.57 5.49 -12.89
N VAL A 60 13.76 5.84 -12.39
CA VAL A 60 14.16 5.54 -11.00
C VAL A 60 13.78 6.69 -10.06
N GLY A 61 14.03 7.94 -10.47
CA GLY A 61 13.84 9.13 -9.65
C GLY A 61 12.39 9.38 -9.25
N VAL A 62 11.48 9.42 -10.23
CA VAL A 62 10.07 9.76 -9.96
C VAL A 62 9.41 8.76 -9.01
N PRO A 63 9.52 7.43 -9.20
CA PRO A 63 8.95 6.47 -8.26
C PRO A 63 9.60 6.53 -6.87
N CYS A 64 10.93 6.69 -6.76
CA CYS A 64 11.60 6.80 -5.46
C CYS A 64 11.12 8.04 -4.68
N ILE A 65 11.01 9.19 -5.33
CA ILE A 65 10.50 10.42 -4.69
C ILE A 65 9.05 10.21 -4.25
N SER A 66 8.19 9.70 -5.14
CA SER A 66 6.77 9.51 -4.89
C SER A 66 6.50 8.53 -3.74
N VAL A 67 7.14 7.35 -3.74
CA VAL A 67 6.93 6.32 -2.72
C VAL A 67 7.39 6.80 -1.34
N PHE A 68 8.53 7.49 -1.25
CA PHE A 68 9.01 7.99 0.04
C PHE A 68 8.21 9.19 0.55
N ALA A 69 7.73 10.06 -0.33
CA ALA A 69 6.82 11.15 0.02
C ALA A 69 5.52 10.60 0.61
N GLU A 70 4.90 9.64 -0.09
CA GLU A 70 3.64 9.00 0.37
C GLU A 70 3.83 8.32 1.72
N LYS A 71 4.90 7.53 1.89
CA LYS A 71 5.16 6.84 3.15
C LYS A 71 5.44 7.78 4.32
N ALA A 72 6.05 8.93 4.07
CA ALA A 72 6.29 9.92 5.12
C ALA A 72 4.98 10.61 5.53
N GLY A 73 4.11 10.95 4.57
CA GLY A 73 2.78 11.48 4.85
C GLY A 73 1.88 10.48 5.59
N GLU A 74 1.90 9.21 5.18
CA GLU A 74 1.19 8.12 5.88
C GLU A 74 1.67 7.97 7.32
N ALA A 75 2.99 7.99 7.53
CA ALA A 75 3.59 7.91 8.86
C ALA A 75 3.18 9.09 9.75
N TYR A 76 3.12 10.30 9.19
CA TYR A 76 2.63 11.48 9.91
C TYR A 76 1.17 11.32 10.34
N ASN A 77 0.28 10.94 9.41
CA ASN A 77 -1.14 10.73 9.70
C ASN A 77 -1.33 9.65 10.77
N ARG A 78 -0.60 8.54 10.67
CA ARG A 78 -0.64 7.47 11.66
C ARG A 78 -0.17 7.93 13.05
N GLY A 79 0.83 8.82 13.10
CA GLY A 79 1.34 9.40 14.35
C GLY A 79 0.38 10.40 15.01
N GLN A 80 -0.61 10.94 14.28
CA GLN A 80 -1.61 11.85 14.83
C GLN A 80 -2.80 11.13 15.46
N TYR A 81 -2.89 9.80 15.35
CA TYR A 81 -3.94 9.05 16.02
C TYR A 81 -3.69 9.01 17.52
N THR A 82 -4.68 9.48 18.29
CA THR A 82 -4.63 9.52 19.76
C THR A 82 -5.86 8.86 20.38
N GLY A 83 -5.70 8.36 21.61
CA GLY A 83 -6.82 7.80 22.38
C GLY A 83 -7.37 6.52 21.77
N VAL A 84 -8.66 6.51 21.46
CA VAL A 84 -9.39 5.31 21.03
C VAL A 84 -8.94 4.78 19.66
N GLY A 85 -8.59 5.68 18.73
CA GLY A 85 -8.08 5.27 17.41
C GLY A 85 -6.69 4.64 17.48
N GLN A 86 -5.84 5.08 18.40
CA GLN A 86 -4.54 4.44 18.64
C GLN A 86 -4.71 3.07 19.30
N LYS A 87 -5.58 2.96 20.31
CA LYS A 87 -5.91 1.68 20.96
C LYS A 87 -6.42 0.64 19.96
N GLU A 88 -7.25 1.05 18.99
CA GLU A 88 -7.72 0.16 17.92
C GLU A 88 -6.56 -0.33 17.03
N LEU A 89 -5.67 0.57 16.60
CA LEU A 89 -4.50 0.20 15.79
C LEU A 89 -3.57 -0.77 16.52
N ASP A 90 -3.33 -0.52 17.80
CA ASP A 90 -2.50 -1.38 18.64
C ASP A 90 -3.15 -2.75 18.84
N TYR A 91 -4.47 -2.79 19.09
CA TYR A 91 -5.25 -4.02 19.20
C TYR A 91 -5.21 -4.84 17.91
N GLU A 92 -5.36 -4.20 16.74
CA GLU A 92 -5.25 -4.88 15.45
C GLU A 92 -3.86 -5.46 15.24
N LEU A 93 -2.81 -4.69 15.56
CA LEU A 93 -1.43 -5.13 15.44
C LEU A 93 -1.11 -6.32 16.36
N GLU A 94 -1.58 -6.30 17.61
CA GLU A 94 -1.44 -7.41 18.56
C GLU A 94 -2.16 -8.67 18.03
N ARG A 95 -3.38 -8.51 17.54
CA ARG A 95 -4.17 -9.62 17.03
C ARG A 95 -3.55 -10.22 15.75
N GLU A 96 -2.99 -9.39 14.88
CA GLU A 96 -2.20 -9.85 13.73
C GLU A 96 -0.94 -10.60 14.17
N ARG A 97 -0.23 -10.11 15.19
CA ARG A 97 0.95 -10.80 15.74
C ARG A 97 0.59 -12.14 16.33
N GLU A 98 -0.46 -12.23 17.15
CA GLU A 98 -0.91 -13.50 17.72
C GLU A 98 -1.31 -14.50 16.65
N LYS A 99 -2.03 -14.06 15.61
CA LYS A 99 -2.38 -14.90 14.46
C LYS A 99 -1.11 -15.39 13.76
N TRP A 100 -0.18 -14.47 13.47
CA TRP A 100 1.08 -14.77 12.82
C TRP A 100 1.93 -15.74 13.62
N GLU A 101 2.01 -15.61 14.95
CA GLU A 101 2.75 -16.51 15.82
C GLU A 101 2.23 -17.95 15.77
N LYS A 102 0.89 -18.11 15.67
CA LYS A 102 0.21 -19.40 15.55
C LYS A 102 0.39 -20.07 14.18
N LEU A 103 0.89 -19.35 13.16
CA LEU A 103 1.14 -19.92 11.83
C LEU A 103 2.40 -20.80 11.81
N SER A 104 2.33 -21.90 11.06
CA SER A 104 3.50 -22.71 10.70
C SER A 104 4.46 -21.94 9.78
N SER A 105 5.72 -22.36 9.68
CA SER A 105 6.75 -21.68 8.87
C SER A 105 6.36 -21.53 7.38
N TRP A 106 5.65 -22.52 6.84
CA TRP A 106 5.13 -22.45 5.47
C TRP A 106 4.00 -21.41 5.35
N GLN A 107 3.04 -21.44 6.28
CA GLN A 107 1.93 -20.48 6.32
C GLN A 107 2.43 -19.04 6.52
N LYS A 108 3.47 -18.84 7.34
CA LYS A 108 4.14 -17.54 7.50
C LYS A 108 4.68 -17.04 6.17
N THR A 109 5.40 -17.87 5.44
CA THR A 109 5.95 -17.49 4.12
C THR A 109 4.84 -17.10 3.14
N THR A 110 3.75 -17.87 3.09
CA THR A 110 2.61 -17.56 2.21
C THR A 110 1.87 -16.29 2.63
N ASP A 111 1.70 -16.06 3.93
CA ASP A 111 1.05 -14.84 4.44
C ASP A 111 1.91 -13.59 4.18
N TRP A 112 3.23 -13.68 4.39
CA TRP A 112 4.15 -12.59 4.04
C TRP A 112 4.10 -12.26 2.54
N ALA A 113 4.08 -13.30 1.70
CA ALA A 113 4.00 -13.14 0.25
C ALA A 113 2.67 -12.48 -0.16
N ALA A 114 1.56 -12.84 0.48
CA ALA A 114 0.27 -12.22 0.23
C ALA A 114 0.23 -10.74 0.65
N ARG A 115 0.79 -10.39 1.81
CA ARG A 115 0.89 -9.00 2.29
C ARG A 115 1.75 -8.13 1.38
N HIS A 116 2.78 -8.70 0.74
CA HIS A 116 3.70 -7.99 -0.15
C HIS A 116 3.47 -8.29 -1.64
N LYS A 117 2.26 -8.77 -2.01
CA LYS A 117 1.94 -9.24 -3.37
C LYS A 117 2.36 -8.28 -4.48
N TYR A 118 2.07 -6.98 -4.34
CA TYR A 118 2.43 -5.99 -5.36
C TYR A 118 3.93 -5.77 -5.47
N GLY A 119 4.65 -5.81 -4.34
CA GLY A 119 6.11 -5.73 -4.33
C GLY A 119 6.75 -6.95 -5.00
N ILE A 120 6.22 -8.14 -4.73
CA ILE A 120 6.70 -9.39 -5.35
C ILE A 120 6.40 -9.40 -6.85
N ILE A 121 5.20 -8.99 -7.27
CA ILE A 121 4.83 -8.86 -8.68
C ILE A 121 5.80 -7.90 -9.39
N GLY A 122 6.04 -6.71 -8.80
CA GLY A 122 6.98 -5.73 -9.36
C GLY A 122 8.41 -6.25 -9.44
N ALA A 123 8.90 -6.90 -8.38
CA ALA A 123 10.24 -7.49 -8.34
C ALA A 123 10.38 -8.65 -9.35
N GLY A 124 9.38 -9.52 -9.43
CA GLY A 124 9.32 -10.63 -10.38
C GLY A 124 9.30 -10.15 -11.82
N TRP A 125 8.55 -9.08 -12.11
CA TRP A 125 8.59 -8.41 -13.41
C TRP A 125 9.99 -7.91 -13.75
N ALA A 126 10.61 -7.13 -12.86
CA ALA A 126 11.95 -6.60 -13.07
C ALA A 126 12.99 -7.72 -13.25
N ALA A 127 12.91 -8.77 -12.44
CA ALA A 127 13.77 -9.94 -12.55
C ALA A 127 13.59 -10.67 -13.89
N SER A 128 12.34 -10.84 -14.34
CA SER A 128 12.03 -11.50 -15.62
C SER A 128 12.57 -10.71 -16.82
N MET A 129 12.46 -9.38 -16.79
CA MET A 129 13.05 -8.51 -17.80
C MET A 129 14.57 -8.60 -17.80
N GLY A 130 15.19 -8.60 -16.61
CA GLY A 130 16.64 -8.76 -16.47
C GLY A 130 17.14 -10.10 -17.02
N LEU A 131 16.43 -11.19 -16.71
CA LEU A 131 16.75 -12.53 -17.22
C LEU A 131 16.59 -12.60 -18.74
N ALA A 132 15.47 -12.11 -19.28
CA ALA A 132 15.22 -12.08 -20.72
C ALA A 132 16.29 -11.25 -21.45
N PHE A 133 16.65 -10.09 -20.91
CA PHE A 133 17.74 -9.27 -21.44
C PHE A 133 19.08 -10.02 -21.41
N GLY A 134 19.42 -10.70 -20.30
CA GLY A 134 20.63 -11.49 -20.18
C GLY A 134 20.72 -12.61 -21.22
N ILE A 135 19.61 -13.32 -21.46
CA ILE A 135 19.51 -14.39 -22.47
C ILE A 135 19.72 -13.82 -23.88
N VAL A 136 18.98 -12.74 -24.24
CA VAL A 136 19.05 -12.14 -25.59
C VAL A 136 20.41 -11.47 -25.83
N ALA A 137 20.98 -10.81 -24.84
CA ALA A 137 22.26 -10.11 -24.96
C ALA A 137 23.43 -11.09 -25.16
N ARG A 138 23.40 -12.25 -24.49
CA ARG A 138 24.48 -13.26 -24.51
C ARG A 138 24.56 -14.06 -25.82
N ASN A 139 23.51 -14.07 -26.65
CA ASN A 139 23.52 -14.82 -27.91
C ASN A 139 24.42 -14.15 -28.98
N PRO A 140 25.54 -14.76 -29.40
CA PRO A 140 26.46 -14.17 -30.37
C PRO A 140 26.02 -14.36 -31.82
N TYR A 141 25.07 -15.26 -32.10
CA TYR A 141 24.66 -15.64 -33.45
C TYR A 141 23.53 -14.75 -34.04
N GLN A 142 23.13 -13.70 -33.34
CA GLN A 142 22.05 -12.80 -33.77
C GLN A 142 22.54 -11.38 -34.02
N SER A 143 22.04 -10.77 -35.11
CA SER A 143 22.28 -9.37 -35.41
C SER A 143 21.55 -8.45 -34.43
N THR A 144 22.02 -7.20 -34.28
CA THR A 144 21.40 -6.21 -33.38
C THR A 144 19.93 -5.98 -33.72
N SER A 145 19.56 -5.97 -35.01
CA SER A 145 18.17 -5.82 -35.45
C SER A 145 17.29 -7.00 -35.01
N GLN A 146 17.80 -8.23 -35.07
CA GLN A 146 17.08 -9.42 -34.61
C GLN A 146 16.86 -9.39 -33.10
N LYS A 147 17.88 -8.99 -32.33
CA LYS A 147 17.77 -8.84 -30.87
C LYS A 147 16.69 -7.84 -30.47
N VAL A 148 16.54 -6.74 -31.22
CA VAL A 148 15.48 -5.74 -30.97
C VAL A 148 14.09 -6.32 -31.22
N VAL A 149 13.91 -7.09 -32.30
CA VAL A 149 12.63 -7.76 -32.58
C VAL A 149 12.30 -8.78 -31.49
N GLN A 150 13.28 -9.58 -31.06
CA GLN A 150 13.10 -10.52 -29.95
C GLN A 150 12.75 -9.81 -28.64
N ALA A 151 13.43 -8.70 -28.33
CA ALA A 151 13.16 -7.92 -27.13
C ALA A 151 11.70 -7.45 -27.08
N ARG A 152 11.11 -7.07 -28.21
CA ARG A 152 9.69 -6.68 -28.28
C ARG A 152 8.76 -7.87 -28.01
N MET A 153 9.04 -9.04 -28.58
CA MET A 153 8.27 -10.26 -28.33
C MET A 153 8.34 -10.68 -26.85
N TRP A 154 9.54 -10.65 -26.26
CA TRP A 154 9.73 -10.89 -24.83
C TRP A 154 8.96 -9.89 -23.97
N ALA A 155 9.05 -8.59 -24.27
CA ALA A 155 8.35 -7.56 -23.51
C ALA A 155 6.83 -7.76 -23.51
N GLN A 156 6.26 -8.08 -24.68
CA GLN A 156 4.83 -8.37 -24.82
C GLN A 156 4.44 -9.64 -24.04
N GLY A 157 5.18 -10.74 -24.22
CA GLY A 157 4.92 -11.99 -23.51
C GLY A 157 5.05 -11.86 -22.00
N LEU A 158 6.09 -11.18 -21.51
CA LEU A 158 6.30 -10.94 -20.09
C LEU A 158 5.20 -10.06 -19.48
N THR A 159 4.68 -9.09 -20.23
CA THR A 159 3.57 -8.26 -19.74
C THR A 159 2.31 -9.09 -19.58
N VAL A 160 1.97 -9.92 -20.57
CA VAL A 160 0.82 -10.83 -20.48
C VAL A 160 1.00 -11.84 -19.33
N ALA A 161 2.19 -12.44 -19.21
CA ALA A 161 2.50 -13.35 -18.12
C ALA A 161 2.39 -12.66 -16.75
N LEU A 162 2.82 -11.39 -16.64
CA LEU A 162 2.67 -10.61 -15.42
C LEU A 162 1.21 -10.36 -15.08
N LEU A 163 0.37 -10.00 -16.06
CA LEU A 163 -1.06 -9.77 -15.85
C LEU A 163 -1.75 -11.05 -15.36
N ILE A 164 -1.46 -12.19 -16.01
CA ILE A 164 -1.99 -13.49 -15.61
C ILE A 164 -1.48 -13.87 -14.21
N GLY A 165 -0.19 -13.71 -13.93
CA GLY A 165 0.40 -14.00 -12.63
C GLY A 165 -0.16 -13.11 -11.51
N SER A 166 -0.38 -11.83 -11.80
CA SER A 166 -0.98 -10.87 -10.87
C SER A 166 -2.44 -11.21 -10.56
N ALA A 167 -3.21 -11.60 -11.58
CA ALA A 167 -4.58 -12.05 -11.42
C ALA A 167 -4.65 -13.34 -10.59
N ALA A 168 -3.78 -14.31 -10.89
CA ALA A 168 -3.69 -15.56 -10.12
C ALA A 168 -3.29 -15.33 -8.66
N LEU A 169 -2.34 -14.42 -8.40
CA LEU A 169 -1.92 -14.08 -7.04
C LEU A 169 -2.99 -13.29 -6.28
N THR A 170 -3.78 -12.49 -6.98
CA THR A 170 -4.91 -11.76 -6.39
C THR A 170 -6.09 -12.69 -6.07
N GLY A 171 -6.33 -13.69 -6.92
CA GLY A 171 -7.36 -14.71 -6.69
C GLY A 171 -6.95 -15.84 -5.74
N MET A 172 -5.70 -15.86 -5.27
CA MET A 172 -5.23 -16.86 -4.32
C MET A 172 -5.83 -16.58 -2.93
N PRO A 173 -6.48 -17.57 -2.29
CA PRO A 173 -6.98 -17.39 -0.93
C PRO A 173 -5.79 -17.15 0.01
N THR A 174 -5.74 -15.99 0.65
CA THR A 174 -4.92 -15.82 1.84
C THR A 174 -5.40 -16.83 2.87
N GLY A 175 -4.48 -17.60 3.47
CA GLY A 175 -4.76 -18.74 4.34
C GLY A 175 -5.44 -18.40 5.67
N SER A 176 -6.48 -17.58 5.67
CA SER A 176 -7.53 -17.55 6.67
C SER A 176 -8.52 -18.67 6.35
N THR A 177 -8.45 -19.69 7.18
CA THR A 177 -9.42 -20.77 7.36
C THR A 177 -10.85 -20.32 7.03
N GLY A 178 -11.48 -20.98 6.05
CA GLY A 178 -12.88 -21.38 6.17
C GLY A 178 -14.01 -20.40 5.86
N ASP A 179 -13.80 -19.23 5.25
CA ASP A 179 -14.93 -18.44 4.74
C ASP A 179 -14.68 -17.88 3.34
N SER A 180 -15.35 -18.52 2.39
CA SER A 180 -15.85 -18.04 1.10
C SER A 180 -14.90 -17.27 0.15
N ALA A 181 -14.71 -17.87 -1.03
CA ALA A 181 -14.19 -17.29 -2.28
C ALA A 181 -15.08 -16.18 -2.89
N VAL A 182 -15.68 -15.34 -2.05
CA VAL A 182 -16.43 -14.15 -2.45
C VAL A 182 -15.79 -13.00 -1.68
N HIS A 183 -15.40 -11.93 -2.37
CA HIS A 183 -15.22 -10.64 -1.74
C HIS A 183 -16.58 -10.20 -1.17
N THR A 184 -17.05 -10.80 -0.08
CA THR A 184 -17.94 -10.09 0.81
C THR A 184 -17.06 -8.98 1.38
N PRO A 185 -17.35 -7.71 1.13
CA PRO A 185 -16.72 -6.66 1.90
C PRO A 185 -17.02 -7.01 3.35
N HIS A 186 -16.01 -7.45 4.10
CA HIS A 186 -16.12 -7.48 5.55
C HIS A 186 -16.53 -6.06 5.91
N ALA A 187 -17.78 -5.88 6.33
CA ALA A 187 -18.27 -4.59 6.75
C ALA A 187 -17.31 -4.15 7.86
N ASP A 188 -16.54 -3.11 7.58
CA ASP A 188 -15.53 -2.67 8.53
C ASP A 188 -16.27 -2.14 9.76
N HIS A 189 -16.24 -2.95 10.82
CA HIS A 189 -16.82 -2.63 12.11
C HIS A 189 -15.75 -2.08 13.07
N SER A 190 -14.62 -1.59 12.56
CA SER A 190 -13.62 -0.83 13.33
C SER A 190 -14.28 0.31 14.11
N TRP A 191 -15.21 1.04 13.51
CA TRP A 191 -15.98 2.09 14.19
C TRP A 191 -16.77 1.55 15.40
N ARG A 192 -17.34 0.35 15.29
CA ARG A 192 -18.09 -0.28 16.39
C ARG A 192 -17.16 -0.66 17.54
N ARG A 193 -15.99 -1.22 17.22
CA ARG A 193 -14.94 -1.54 18.20
C ARG A 193 -14.39 -0.27 18.87
N MET A 194 -14.16 0.79 18.11
CA MET A 194 -13.77 2.09 18.66
C MET A 194 -14.84 2.60 19.64
N LEU A 195 -16.13 2.52 19.32
CA LEU A 195 -17.20 2.90 20.26
C LEU A 195 -17.24 1.99 21.51
N GLU A 196 -16.95 0.70 21.37
CA GLU A 196 -16.86 -0.21 22.53
C GLU A 196 -15.67 0.10 23.44
N MET A 197 -14.54 0.56 22.87
CA MET A 197 -13.34 0.97 23.59
C MET A 197 -13.43 2.39 24.18
N ASP A 198 -14.39 3.21 23.74
CA ASP A 198 -14.55 4.58 24.22
C ASP A 198 -15.15 4.59 25.64
N GLU A 199 -14.34 5.05 26.60
CA GLU A 199 -14.65 5.11 28.02
C GLU A 199 -15.75 6.14 28.35
N THR A 200 -16.03 7.07 27.43
CA THR A 200 -16.99 8.17 27.64
C THR A 200 -18.46 7.78 27.41
N LEU A 201 -18.73 6.64 26.78
CA LEU A 201 -20.08 6.15 26.53
C LEU A 201 -20.69 5.51 27.78
N THR A 202 -21.93 5.88 28.09
CA THR A 202 -22.69 5.34 29.22
C THR A 202 -22.99 3.86 29.00
N ALA A 203 -23.08 3.06 30.07
CA ALA A 203 -23.43 1.62 29.97
C ALA A 203 -24.75 1.36 29.22
N ALA A 204 -25.71 2.29 29.28
CA ALA A 204 -26.95 2.25 28.51
C ALA A 204 -26.75 2.49 27.00
N GLU A 205 -25.83 3.37 26.62
CA GLU A 205 -25.49 3.67 25.21
C GLU A 205 -24.69 2.51 24.60
N ARG A 206 -23.79 1.89 25.37
CA ARG A 206 -23.11 0.64 24.97
C ARG A 206 -24.07 -0.55 24.81
N ALA A 207 -25.13 -0.62 25.61
CA ALA A 207 -26.17 -1.64 25.48
C ALA A 207 -27.02 -1.45 24.23
N GLN A 208 -27.32 -0.20 23.87
CA GLN A 208 -28.03 0.14 22.62
C GLN A 208 -27.19 -0.18 21.36
N LEU A 209 -25.87 0.02 21.41
CA LEU A 209 -24.95 -0.39 20.33
C LEU A 209 -24.88 -1.91 20.12
N LYS A 210 -25.24 -2.72 21.12
CA LYS A 210 -25.32 -4.19 21.00
C LYS A 210 -26.67 -4.68 20.46
N ASP A 211 -27.72 -3.85 20.52
CA ASP A 211 -29.11 -4.15 20.10
C ASP A 211 -29.43 -3.66 18.67
N GLU A 212 -28.43 -3.39 17.83
CA GLU A 212 -28.65 -2.97 16.45
C GLU A 212 -28.81 -4.16 15.50
N SER A 213 -30.05 -4.64 15.41
CA SER A 213 -30.58 -5.40 14.28
C SER A 213 -31.86 -4.77 13.69
N ASP A 214 -32.29 -3.58 14.15
CA ASP A 214 -33.56 -2.96 13.75
C ASP A 214 -33.43 -1.47 13.35
N PRO A 215 -33.56 -1.12 12.05
CA PRO A 215 -33.30 0.22 11.52
C PRO A 215 -34.31 1.30 11.95
N ASN A 216 -35.45 0.95 12.53
CA ASN A 216 -36.46 1.92 12.97
C ASN A 216 -36.09 2.61 14.30
N LYS A 217 -35.42 1.90 15.23
CA LYS A 217 -35.01 2.47 16.52
C LYS A 217 -33.96 3.58 16.38
N LEU A 218 -33.09 3.48 15.36
CA LEU A 218 -32.07 4.48 15.03
C LEU A 218 -32.67 5.85 14.64
N LYS A 219 -33.79 5.84 13.90
CA LYS A 219 -34.48 7.06 13.49
C LYS A 219 -35.13 7.76 14.69
N ASP A 220 -35.77 6.99 15.55
CA ASP A 220 -36.40 7.50 16.77
C ASP A 220 -35.37 8.10 17.74
N LEU A 221 -34.19 7.46 17.84
CA LEU A 221 -33.08 7.98 18.63
C LEU A 221 -32.58 9.33 18.10
N HIS A 222 -32.32 9.42 16.79
CA HIS A 222 -31.90 10.69 16.16
C HIS A 222 -32.94 11.81 16.34
N GLU A 223 -34.22 11.49 16.19
CA GLU A 223 -35.30 12.47 16.35
C GLU A 223 -35.41 12.95 17.81
N SER A 224 -35.22 12.04 18.76
CA SER A 224 -35.22 12.38 20.19
C SER A 224 -34.03 13.27 20.59
N ILE A 225 -32.85 13.03 20.02
CA ILE A 225 -31.65 13.84 20.25
C ILE A 225 -31.83 15.24 19.62
N ALA A 226 -32.40 15.32 18.42
CA ALA A 226 -32.70 16.59 17.75
C ALA A 226 -33.71 17.44 18.53
N LYS A 227 -34.79 16.83 19.02
CA LYS A 227 -35.80 17.51 19.86
C LYS A 227 -35.21 18.04 21.17
N ARG A 228 -34.32 17.29 21.82
CA ARG A 228 -33.64 17.75 23.05
C ARG A 228 -32.70 18.93 22.79
N LYS A 229 -31.96 18.93 21.67
CA LYS A 229 -31.12 20.06 21.28
C LYS A 229 -31.92 21.33 20.99
N GLN A 230 -33.08 21.21 20.33
CA GLN A 230 -33.99 22.34 20.11
C GLN A 230 -34.58 22.87 21.43
N ALA A 231 -34.96 21.99 22.35
CA ALA A 231 -35.46 22.39 23.68
C ALA A 231 -34.37 23.07 24.54
N ALA A 232 -33.10 22.68 24.39
CA ALA A 232 -31.97 23.34 25.05
C ALA A 232 -31.65 24.71 24.41
N ALA A 233 -31.81 24.85 23.09
CA ALA A 233 -31.57 26.09 22.37
C ALA A 233 -32.67 27.14 22.54
N GLY A 234 -33.91 26.74 22.85
CA GLY A 234 -35.03 27.66 23.14
C GLY A 234 -35.09 28.17 24.59
N LYS A 235 -34.14 27.78 25.43
CA LYS A 235 -33.99 28.24 26.83
C LYS A 235 -32.80 29.20 27.04
N ALA A 236 -32.13 29.62 25.96
CA ALA A 236 -31.08 30.63 25.96
C ALA A 236 -31.62 31.98 25.46
#